data_AF-A0AA39U3J2-F1
#
_entry.id   AF-A0AA39U3J2-F1
#
_cell.length_a   1.000
_cell.length_b   1.000
_cell.length_c   1.000
_cell.angle_alpha   90.00
_cell.angle_beta   90.00
_cell.angle_gamma   90.00
#
_symmetry.space_group_name_H-M   'P 1'
#
loop_
_entity.id
_entity.type
_entity.pdbx_description
1 polymer ?
#
loop_
_entity_poly.entity_id
_entity_poly.type
_entity_poly.pdbx_seq_one_letter_code
_entity_poly.pdbx_strand_id
1 'polypeptide(L)'
;MTVHAALPSDFTSDEISYILEILDLFLNSIMLQALTHGVTLWAIFRSSTKNSSIVRYVLVFAIFMLYILATIELYKIWASLHYAFIDQGQNCYMAFVGLDGHSPMIVHHQLTIGIVAGISVLIADSSLIWRCWTVWGHQ
;
A
#
# COMPACT_ATOMS: atom_id res chain seq x y z
N MET A 1 -8.18 32.32 -21.41
CA MET A 1 -9.36 31.87 -20.63
C MET A 1 -8.86 31.48 -19.26
N THR A 2 -9.30 32.22 -18.25
CA THR A 2 -8.79 32.24 -16.87
C THR A 2 -9.24 30.99 -16.12
N VAL A 3 -8.27 30.16 -15.71
CA VAL A 3 -8.47 29.06 -14.75
C VAL A 3 -8.66 29.70 -13.38
N HIS A 4 -9.87 30.18 -13.10
CA HIS A 4 -10.33 30.41 -11.75
C HIS A 4 -11.08 29.14 -11.32
N ALA A 5 -10.30 28.08 -11.10
CA ALA A 5 -10.77 26.93 -10.34
C ALA A 5 -10.87 27.38 -8.87
N ALA A 6 -12.02 27.12 -8.26
CA ALA A 6 -12.43 27.58 -6.95
C ALA A 6 -11.47 27.13 -5.82
N LEU A 7 -10.38 27.88 -5.62
CA LEU A 7 -9.66 27.92 -4.35
C LEU A 7 -10.49 28.76 -3.37
N PRO A 8 -10.75 28.31 -2.12
CA PRO A 8 -11.24 29.20 -1.09
C PRO A 8 -10.22 30.34 -0.96
N SER A 9 -10.73 31.57 -0.95
CA SER A 9 -9.98 32.84 -1.00
C SER A 9 -8.98 33.08 0.14
N ASP A 10 -8.78 32.09 1.00
CA ASP A 10 -8.14 32.23 2.31
C ASP A 10 -6.73 31.62 2.35
N PHE A 11 -6.28 30.92 1.31
CA PHE A 11 -4.93 30.32 1.26
C PHE A 11 -3.90 31.22 0.57
N THR A 12 -2.75 31.36 1.21
CA THR A 12 -1.55 31.99 0.66
C THR A 12 -0.90 31.12 -0.42
N SER A 13 -0.08 31.71 -1.29
CA SER A 13 0.64 30.98 -2.35
C SER A 13 1.56 29.89 -1.79
N ASP A 14 2.12 30.11 -0.61
CA ASP A 14 3.01 29.15 0.06
C ASP A 14 2.23 27.93 0.58
N GLU A 15 1.04 28.15 1.16
CA GLU A 15 0.16 27.06 1.61
C GLU A 15 -0.34 26.20 0.45
N ILE A 16 -0.70 26.82 -0.67
CA ILE A 16 -1.10 26.09 -1.88
C ILE A 16 0.06 25.24 -2.40
N SER A 17 1.28 25.79 -2.41
CA SER A 17 2.47 25.07 -2.86
C SER A 17 2.78 23.87 -1.96
N TYR A 18 2.68 24.03 -0.64
CA TYR A 18 2.85 22.97 0.35
C TYR A 18 1.81 21.84 0.17
N ILE A 19 0.54 22.19 -0.04
CA ILE A 19 -0.52 21.21 -0.30
C ILE A 19 -0.21 20.40 -1.56
N LEU A 20 0.18 21.06 -2.65
CA LEU A 20 0.53 20.39 -3.90
C LEU A 20 1.73 19.46 -3.74
N GLU A 21 2.75 19.87 -2.99
CA GLU A 21 3.92 19.04 -2.69
C GLU A 21 3.53 17.75 -1.95
N ILE A 22 2.65 17.84 -0.95
CA ILE A 22 2.16 16.66 -0.22
C ILE A 22 1.37 15.73 -1.13
N LEU A 23 0.47 16.28 -1.95
CA LEU A 23 -0.32 15.48 -2.89
C LEU A 23 0.58 14.74 -3.89
N ASP A 24 1.60 15.42 -4.41
CA ASP A 24 2.59 14.83 -5.31
C ASP A 24 3.38 13.72 -4.61
N LEU A 25 3.81 13.94 -3.36
CA LEU A 25 4.45 12.93 -2.53
C LEU A 25 3.59 11.66 -2.37
N PHE A 26 2.31 11.81 -2.03
CA PHE A 26 1.39 10.68 -1.91
C PHE A 26 1.25 9.92 -3.23
N LEU A 27 1.03 10.64 -4.33
CA LEU A 27 0.81 10.04 -5.64
C LEU A 27 2.06 9.30 -6.15
N ASN A 28 3.23 9.91 -6.00
CA ASN A 28 4.51 9.31 -6.38
C ASN A 28 4.85 8.09 -5.51
N SER A 29 4.60 8.16 -4.19
CA SER A 29 4.81 7.03 -3.28
C SER A 29 3.94 5.82 -3.66
N ILE A 30 2.66 6.05 -3.93
CA ILE A 30 1.72 4.99 -4.29
C ILE A 30 2.04 4.40 -5.67
N MET A 31 2.45 5.23 -6.63
CA MET A 31 2.93 4.73 -7.92
C MET A 31 4.16 3.85 -7.77
N LEU A 32 5.13 4.25 -6.96
CA LEU A 32 6.32 3.44 -6.68
C LEU A 32 5.94 2.12 -5.99
N GLN A 33 5.01 2.16 -5.03
CA GLN A 33 4.49 0.96 -4.37
C GLN A 33 3.78 0.02 -5.35
N ALA A 34 2.94 0.54 -6.25
CA ALA A 34 2.30 -0.27 -7.29
C ALA A 34 3.33 -0.91 -8.25
N LEU A 35 4.38 -0.17 -8.59
CA LEU A 35 5.45 -0.64 -9.47
C LEU A 35 6.24 -1.79 -8.82
N THR A 36 6.60 -1.65 -7.55
CA THR A 36 7.26 -2.72 -6.78
C THR A 36 6.35 -3.95 -6.60
N HIS A 37 5.04 -3.76 -6.43
CA HIS A 37 4.06 -4.84 -6.46
C HIS A 37 4.06 -5.61 -7.80
N GLY A 38 4.09 -4.90 -8.93
CA GLY A 38 4.21 -5.53 -10.24
C GLY A 38 5.50 -6.35 -10.41
N VAL A 39 6.63 -5.80 -9.94
CA VAL A 39 7.93 -6.48 -9.99
C VAL A 39 7.94 -7.74 -9.13
N THR A 40 7.36 -7.69 -7.92
CA THR A 40 7.27 -8.86 -7.03
C THR A 40 6.39 -9.95 -7.61
N LEU A 41 5.22 -9.59 -8.17
CA LEU A 41 4.36 -10.53 -8.89
C LEU A 41 5.12 -11.22 -10.03
N TRP A 42 5.81 -10.44 -10.84
CA TRP A 42 6.61 -10.96 -11.95
C TRP A 42 7.72 -11.89 -11.46
N ALA A 43 8.42 -11.53 -10.38
CA ALA A 43 9.45 -12.37 -9.77
C ALA A 43 8.89 -13.72 -9.26
N ILE A 44 7.70 -13.71 -8.64
CA ILE A 44 6.99 -14.92 -8.19
C ILE A 44 6.68 -15.83 -9.40
N PHE A 45 6.07 -15.29 -10.47
CA PHE A 45 5.74 -16.08 -11.66
C PHE A 45 6.97 -16.55 -12.44
N ARG A 46 8.04 -15.76 -12.48
CA ARG A 46 9.29 -16.13 -13.16
C ARG A 46 10.05 -17.22 -12.40
N SER A 47 9.75 -17.45 -11.13
CA SER A 47 10.40 -18.49 -10.33
C SER A 47 10.01 -19.92 -10.81
N SER A 48 10.57 -20.33 -11.95
CA SER A 48 10.38 -21.67 -12.51
C SER A 48 11.08 -22.70 -11.63
N THR A 49 10.33 -23.33 -10.73
CA THR A 49 10.87 -24.32 -9.81
C THR A 49 10.54 -25.73 -10.30
N LYS A 50 11.59 -26.47 -10.70
CA LYS A 50 11.51 -27.86 -11.19
C LYS A 50 11.55 -28.94 -10.10
N ASN A 51 11.51 -28.58 -8.81
CA ASN A 51 11.76 -29.53 -7.72
C ASN A 51 10.67 -29.48 -6.64
N SER A 52 10.06 -30.63 -6.35
CA SER A 52 8.88 -30.79 -5.49
C SER A 52 9.26 -31.27 -4.09
N SER A 53 9.55 -30.33 -3.18
CA SER A 53 9.71 -30.63 -1.74
C SER A 53 8.63 -29.93 -0.92
N ILE A 54 8.19 -30.59 0.17
CA ILE A 54 7.15 -30.07 1.09
C ILE A 54 7.50 -28.68 1.62
N VAL A 55 8.79 -28.45 1.89
CA VAL A 55 9.32 -27.16 2.36
C VAL A 55 9.02 -26.04 1.36
N ARG A 56 9.12 -26.30 0.05
CA ARG A 56 8.82 -25.28 -0.97
C ARG A 56 7.34 -24.96 -1.05
N TYR A 57 6.45 -25.94 -0.92
CA TYR A 57 5.01 -25.67 -0.94
C TYR A 57 4.59 -24.74 0.20
N VAL A 58 5.11 -24.98 1.41
CA VAL A 58 4.87 -24.11 2.57
C VAL A 58 5.37 -22.69 2.32
N LEU A 59 6.54 -22.53 1.69
CA LEU A 59 7.10 -21.22 1.38
C LEU A 59 6.35 -20.49 0.26
N VAL A 60 5.97 -21.19 -0.80
CA VAL A 60 5.15 -20.62 -1.87
C VAL A 60 3.81 -20.18 -1.32
N PHE A 61 3.20 -20.98 -0.44
CA PHE A 61 1.96 -20.62 0.24
C PHE A 61 2.11 -19.38 1.13
N ALA A 62 3.17 -19.31 1.94
CA ALA A 62 3.44 -18.13 2.77
C ALA A 62 3.66 -16.87 1.93
N ILE A 63 4.47 -16.96 0.87
CA ILE A 63 4.70 -15.84 -0.08
C ILE A 63 3.41 -15.41 -0.75
N PHE A 64 2.57 -16.37 -1.16
CA PHE A 64 1.28 -16.09 -1.79
C PHE A 64 0.32 -15.38 -0.83
N MET A 65 0.24 -15.82 0.42
CA MET A 65 -0.59 -15.17 1.44
C MET A 65 -0.11 -13.75 1.76
N LEU A 66 1.22 -13.57 1.91
CA LEU A 66 1.81 -12.24 2.09
C LEU A 66 1.52 -11.32 0.90
N TYR A 67 1.60 -11.86 -0.32
CA TYR A 67 1.29 -11.11 -1.54
C TYR A 67 -0.18 -10.68 -1.58
N ILE A 68 -1.12 -11.55 -1.17
CA ILE A 68 -2.54 -11.20 -1.07
C ILE A 68 -2.75 -10.07 -0.06
N LEU A 69 -2.17 -10.19 1.14
CA LEU A 69 -2.29 -9.17 2.19
C LEU A 69 -1.76 -7.81 1.70
N ALA A 70 -0.58 -7.80 1.10
CA ALA A 70 -0.01 -6.58 0.53
C ALA A 70 -0.87 -6.02 -0.62
N THR A 71 -1.50 -6.87 -1.43
CA THR A 71 -2.42 -6.44 -2.49
C THR A 71 -3.68 -5.79 -1.91
N ILE A 72 -4.21 -6.32 -0.81
CA ILE A 72 -5.36 -5.72 -0.10
C ILE A 72 -4.97 -4.33 0.43
N GLU A 73 -3.79 -4.19 1.02
CA GLU A 73 -3.28 -2.91 1.51
C GLU A 73 -3.15 -1.90 0.37
N LEU A 74 -2.49 -2.27 -0.74
CA LEU A 74 -2.35 -1.42 -1.92
C LEU A 74 -3.72 -1.01 -2.49
N TYR A 75 -4.66 -1.95 -2.60
CA TYR A 75 -6.02 -1.67 -3.06
C TYR A 75 -6.72 -0.63 -2.18
N LYS A 76 -6.62 -0.77 -0.86
CA LYS A 76 -7.23 0.17 0.08
C LYS A 76 -6.64 1.56 -0.05
N ILE A 77 -5.31 1.67 -0.18
CA ILE A 77 -4.62 2.94 -0.38
C ILE A 77 -5.03 3.57 -1.72
N TRP A 78 -5.04 2.77 -2.79
CA TRP A 78 -5.45 3.20 -4.12
C TRP A 78 -6.90 3.70 -4.15
N ALA A 79 -7.82 3.01 -3.48
CA ALA A 79 -9.22 3.42 -3.39
C ALA A 79 -9.37 4.77 -2.64
N SER A 80 -8.56 4.99 -1.60
CA SER A 80 -8.52 6.27 -0.89
C SER A 80 -8.04 7.41 -1.79
N LEU A 81 -6.97 7.15 -2.56
CA LEU A 81 -6.43 8.11 -3.51
C LEU A 81 -7.42 8.41 -4.65
N HIS A 82 -8.05 7.38 -5.22
CA HIS A 82 -9.10 7.55 -6.22
C HIS A 82 -10.24 8.41 -5.68
N TYR A 83 -10.74 8.12 -4.47
CA TYR A 83 -11.79 8.91 -3.85
C TYR A 83 -11.38 10.38 -3.65
N ALA A 84 -10.17 10.64 -3.14
CA ALA A 84 -9.68 11.99 -2.90
C ALA A 84 -9.47 12.80 -4.20
N PHE A 85 -8.88 12.19 -5.23
CA PHE A 85 -8.54 12.91 -6.47
C PHE A 85 -9.63 12.91 -7.53
N ILE A 86 -10.46 11.86 -7.63
CA ILE A 86 -11.46 11.73 -8.69
C ILE A 86 -12.84 12.13 -8.18
N ASP A 87 -13.26 11.63 -7.01
CA ASP A 87 -14.59 11.95 -6.46
C ASP A 87 -14.62 13.31 -5.76
N GLN A 88 -13.57 13.66 -5.02
CA GLN A 88 -13.45 14.95 -4.30
C GLN A 88 -12.56 15.99 -5.01
N GLY A 89 -12.10 15.69 -6.23
CA GLY A 89 -11.09 16.45 -6.98
C GLY A 89 -11.47 17.86 -7.46
N GLN A 90 -12.54 18.46 -6.94
CA GLN A 90 -12.93 19.82 -7.29
C GLN A 90 -11.90 20.87 -6.84
N ASN A 91 -11.11 20.58 -5.81
CA ASN A 91 -10.03 21.45 -5.34
C ASN A 91 -8.89 20.64 -4.69
N CYS A 92 -7.64 21.11 -4.82
CA CYS A 92 -6.45 20.48 -4.25
C CYS A 92 -6.55 20.36 -2.72
N TYR A 93 -7.16 21.35 -2.07
CA TYR A 93 -7.43 21.31 -0.63
C TYR A 93 -8.39 20.19 -0.23
N MET A 94 -9.43 19.92 -1.04
CA MET A 94 -10.37 18.83 -0.74
C MET A 94 -9.70 17.47 -0.89
N ALA A 95 -8.86 17.29 -1.91
CA ALA A 95 -8.04 16.09 -2.07
C ALA A 95 -7.06 15.92 -0.90
N PHE A 96 -6.46 17.02 -0.41
CA PHE A 96 -5.62 17.02 0.79
C PHE A 96 -6.37 16.59 2.05
N VAL A 97 -7.52 17.21 2.34
CA VAL A 97 -8.35 16.87 3.50
C VAL A 97 -8.88 15.43 3.39
N GLY A 98 -9.17 14.94 2.18
CA GLY A 98 -9.57 13.56 1.94
C GLY A 98 -8.48 12.52 2.20
N LEU A 99 -7.20 12.92 2.20
CA LEU A 99 -6.05 12.04 2.44
C LEU A 99 -5.46 12.19 3.85
N ASP A 100 -5.36 13.43 4.34
CA ASP A 100 -4.67 13.80 5.59
C ASP A 100 -5.64 14.18 6.73
N GLY A 101 -6.93 14.30 6.44
CA GLY A 101 -7.93 14.70 7.42
C GLY A 101 -8.20 13.64 8.51
N HIS A 102 -8.69 14.08 9.67
CA HIS A 102 -9.10 13.18 10.75
C HIS A 102 -10.53 12.63 10.57
N SER A 103 -10.86 12.17 9.35
CA SER A 103 -12.17 11.57 9.07
C SER A 103 -12.30 10.20 9.73
N PRO A 104 -13.49 9.81 10.25
CA PRO A 104 -13.73 8.44 10.72
C PRO A 104 -13.39 7.39 9.65
N MET A 105 -13.53 7.71 8.37
CA MET A 105 -13.15 6.82 7.27
C MET A 105 -11.64 6.54 7.22
N ILE A 106 -10.81 7.54 7.53
CA ILE A 106 -9.34 7.42 7.56
C ILE A 106 -8.91 6.61 8.78
N VAL A 107 -9.55 6.80 9.94
CA VAL A 107 -9.30 5.98 11.14
C VAL A 107 -9.63 4.51 10.88
N HIS A 108 -10.78 4.22 10.26
CA HIS A 108 -11.13 2.84 9.87
C HIS A 108 -10.14 2.26 8.86
N HIS A 109 -9.67 3.08 7.93
CA HIS A 109 -8.65 2.68 6.95
C HIS A 109 -7.32 2.33 7.63
N GLN A 110 -6.81 3.18 8.52
CA GLN A 110 -5.58 2.95 9.28
C GLN A 110 -5.68 1.70 10.16
N LEU A 111 -6.81 1.48 10.83
CA LEU A 111 -7.04 0.26 11.60
C LEU A 111 -6.95 -0.99 10.72
N THR A 112 -7.58 -0.94 9.53
CA THR A 112 -7.57 -2.06 8.59
C THR A 112 -6.15 -2.36 8.10
N ILE A 113 -5.39 -1.32 7.73
CA ILE A 113 -3.97 -1.46 7.33
C ILE A 113 -3.16 -2.06 8.48
N GLY A 114 -3.35 -1.56 9.72
CA GLY A 114 -2.64 -2.07 10.89
C GLY A 114 -2.89 -3.55 11.15
N ILE A 115 -4.13 -4.03 10.98
CA ILE A 115 -4.47 -5.44 11.13
C ILE A 115 -3.80 -6.28 10.02
N VAL A 116 -3.90 -5.83 8.77
CA VAL A 116 -3.28 -6.51 7.62
C VAL A 116 -1.76 -6.58 7.77
N ALA A 117 -1.13 -5.49 8.20
CA ALA A 117 0.29 -5.43 8.50
C ALA A 117 0.66 -6.40 9.65
N GLY A 118 -0.12 -6.43 10.72
CA GLY A 118 0.07 -7.34 11.84
C GLY A 118 0.01 -8.81 11.42
N ILE A 119 -0.98 -9.20 10.61
CA ILE A 119 -1.10 -10.56 10.07
C ILE A 119 0.11 -10.88 9.17
N SER A 120 0.55 -9.92 8.37
CA SER A 120 1.72 -10.10 7.49
C SER A 120 2.99 -10.37 8.29
N VAL A 121 3.22 -9.63 9.37
CA VAL A 121 4.36 -9.85 10.30
C VAL A 121 4.26 -11.24 10.93
N LEU A 122 3.08 -11.64 11.42
CA LEU A 122 2.89 -12.96 12.01
C LEU A 122 3.22 -14.10 11.03
N ILE A 123 2.77 -14.00 9.77
CA ILE A 123 3.08 -14.99 8.73
C ILE A 123 4.57 -15.00 8.41
N ALA A 124 5.19 -13.82 8.28
CA ALA A 124 6.61 -13.69 8.01
C ALA A 124 7.46 -14.35 9.12
N ASP A 125 7.20 -14.00 10.38
CA ASP A 125 7.93 -14.52 11.54
C ASP A 125 7.71 -16.03 11.70
N SER A 126 6.48 -16.51 11.54
CA SER A 126 6.17 -17.94 11.57
C SER A 126 6.94 -18.69 10.47
N SER A 127 7.05 -18.11 9.27
CA SER A 127 7.80 -18.71 8.16
C SER A 127 9.31 -18.76 8.43
N LEU A 128 9.86 -17.75 9.12
CA LEU A 128 11.28 -17.71 9.52
C LEU A 128 11.56 -18.75 10.60
N ILE A 129 10.73 -18.82 11.65
CA ILE A 129 10.85 -19.80 12.73
C ILE A 129 10.78 -21.22 12.15
N TRP A 130 9.83 -21.49 11.25
CA TRP A 130 9.70 -22.78 10.58
C TRP A 130 10.95 -23.16 9.78
N ARG A 131 11.56 -22.20 9.05
CA ARG A 131 12.81 -22.45 8.33
C ARG A 131 13.96 -22.79 9.28
N CYS A 132 14.11 -22.03 10.38
CA CYS A 132 15.12 -22.31 11.40
C CYS A 132 14.93 -23.70 12.00
N TRP A 133 13.69 -24.08 12.32
CA TRP A 133 13.37 -25.41 12.81
C TRP A 133 13.70 -26.50 11.80
N THR A 134 13.36 -26.32 10.52
CA THR A 134 13.65 -27.30 9.46
C THR A 134 15.15 -27.51 9.26
N VAL A 135 15.97 -26.46 9.43
CA VAL A 135 17.43 -26.55 9.34
C VAL A 135 18.02 -27.27 10.56
N TRP A 136 17.51 -27.01 11.76
CA TRP A 136 18.03 -27.60 12.99
C TRP A 136 17.50 -29.01 13.28
N GLY A 137 16.29 -29.36 12.83
CA GLY A 137 15.70 -30.69 12.98
C GLY A 137 16.21 -31.72 11.96
N HIS A 138 17.16 -31.34 11.10
CA HIS A 138 17.88 -32.23 10.20
C HIS A 138 19.30 -32.50 10.75
N GLN A 139 19.37 -32.92 12.01
CA GLN A 139 20.48 -33.68 12.63
C GLN A 139 19.89 -34.95 13.25
#